data_AF-A0A2M7FE32-F1
#
_entry.id   AF-A0A2M7FE32-F1
#
_cell.length_a   1.000
_cell.length_b   1.000
_cell.length_c   1.000
_cell.angle_alpha   90.00
_cell.angle_beta   90.00
_cell.angle_gamma   90.00
#
_symmetry.space_group_name_H-M   'P 1'
#
loop_
_entity.id
_entity.type
_entity.pdbx_description
1 polymer ?
#
loop_
_entity_poly.entity_id
_entity_poly.type
_entity_poly.pdbx_seq_one_letter_code
_entity_poly.pdbx_strand_id
1 'polypeptide(L)'
;MKVRGFTLIELLVVLAIIGLLSSIVLASLNTARAKARDAVRKSQVGEFEKALELYFLVNGHYPCGSMSCLPPRGVSPLTSDQMSN
;
A
#
# COMPACT_ATOMS: atom_id res chain seq x y z
N MET A 1 -1.82 -24.39 52.72
CA MET A 1 -2.18 -24.66 51.30
C MET A 1 -0.88 -24.69 50.51
N LYS A 2 -0.50 -25.83 49.92
CA LYS A 2 0.84 -26.03 49.33
C LYS A 2 0.80 -25.56 47.87
N VAL A 3 1.48 -24.47 47.57
CA VAL A 3 1.62 -23.95 46.20
C VAL A 3 2.60 -24.87 45.47
N ARG A 4 2.18 -25.46 44.35
CA ARG A 4 3.06 -26.26 43.49
C ARG A 4 3.82 -25.28 42.58
N GLY A 5 5.15 -25.35 42.59
CA GLY A 5 6.00 -24.55 41.71
C GLY A 5 6.10 -25.17 40.31
N PHE A 6 6.29 -24.32 39.31
CA PHE A 6 6.64 -24.74 37.95
C PHE A 6 8.03 -25.37 37.93
N THR A 7 8.22 -26.42 37.12
CA THR A 7 9.53 -26.99 36.89
C THR A 7 10.31 -26.20 35.85
N LEU A 8 11.65 -26.16 35.98
CA LEU A 8 12.50 -25.50 34.99
C LEU A 8 12.38 -26.13 33.59
N ILE A 9 12.16 -27.45 33.54
CA ILE A 9 12.01 -28.17 32.28
C ILE A 9 10.71 -27.82 31.56
N GLU A 10 9.61 -27.58 32.30
CA GLU A 10 8.35 -27.09 31.72
C GLU A 10 8.55 -25.73 31.05
N LEU A 11 9.25 -24.80 31.68
CA LEU A 11 9.53 -23.49 31.09
C LEU A 11 10.47 -23.59 29.86
N LEU A 12 11.45 -24.49 29.92
CA LEU A 12 12.44 -24.67 28.86
C LEU A 12 11.81 -25.21 27.58
N VAL A 13 10.94 -26.22 27.69
CA VAL A 13 10.21 -26.77 26.53
C VAL A 13 9.29 -25.72 25.90
N VAL A 14 8.64 -24.90 26.71
CA VAL A 14 7.74 -23.83 26.22
C VAL A 14 8.49 -22.80 25.39
N LEU A 15 9.64 -22.31 25.87
CA LEU A 15 10.46 -21.36 25.12
C LEU A 15 11.02 -21.97 23.82
N ALA A 16 11.35 -23.26 23.83
CA ALA A 16 11.78 -23.97 22.63
C ALA A 16 10.68 -24.02 21.56
N ILE A 17 9.43 -24.34 21.95
CA ILE A 17 8.29 -24.39 21.02
C ILE A 17 7.95 -22.98 20.51
N ILE A 18 7.90 -21.97 21.39
CA ILE A 18 7.62 -20.58 21.00
C ILE A 18 8.70 -20.07 20.04
N GLY A 19 9.98 -20.34 20.30
CA GLY A 19 11.08 -19.94 19.42
C GLY A 19 10.98 -20.54 18.03
N LEU A 20 10.68 -21.86 17.96
CA LEU A 20 10.48 -22.56 16.68
C LEU A 20 9.33 -21.95 15.88
N LEU A 21 8.14 -21.82 16.49
CA LEU A 21 6.97 -21.26 15.81
C LEU A 21 7.17 -19.80 15.39
N SER A 22 7.81 -18.99 16.26
CA SER A 22 8.05 -17.57 16.00
C SER A 22 8.96 -17.34 14.78
N SER A 23 9.96 -18.19 14.58
CA SER A 23 10.88 -18.10 13.43
C SER A 23 10.15 -18.27 12.09
N ILE A 24 9.24 -19.23 12.00
CA ILE A 24 8.45 -19.53 10.79
C ILE A 24 7.50 -18.36 10.49
N VAL A 25 6.81 -17.86 11.52
CA VAL A 25 5.90 -16.72 11.40
C VAL A 25 6.62 -15.48 10.88
N LEU A 26 7.80 -15.18 11.42
CA LEU A 26 8.57 -14.00 11.01
C LEU A 26 9.00 -14.06 9.53
N ALA A 27 9.46 -15.22 9.06
CA ALA A 27 9.79 -15.43 7.66
C ALA A 27 8.57 -15.23 6.73
N SER A 28 7.40 -15.72 7.15
CA SER A 28 6.15 -15.58 6.37
C SER A 28 5.66 -14.13 6.28
N LEU A 29 5.89 -13.33 7.32
CA LEU A 29 5.40 -11.95 7.42
C LEU A 29 6.06 -11.02 6.39
N ASN A 30 7.36 -11.20 6.10
CA ASN A 30 8.06 -10.40 5.11
C ASN A 30 7.45 -10.55 3.72
N THR A 31 7.16 -11.79 3.31
CA THR A 31 6.50 -12.09 2.03
C THR A 31 5.07 -11.55 2.00
N ALA A 32 4.32 -11.68 3.10
CA ALA A 32 2.96 -11.14 3.21
C ALA A 32 2.93 -9.60 3.05
N ARG A 33 3.88 -8.89 3.67
CA ARG A 33 4.01 -7.43 3.52
C ARG A 33 4.32 -7.01 2.09
N ALA A 34 5.18 -7.74 1.40
CA ALA A 34 5.46 -7.48 -0.02
C ALA A 34 4.21 -7.67 -0.89
N LYS A 35 3.51 -8.80 -0.72
CA LYS A 35 2.24 -9.07 -1.42
C LYS A 35 1.17 -8.02 -1.14
N ALA A 36 1.07 -7.52 0.10
CA ALA A 36 0.13 -6.47 0.46
C ALA A 36 0.43 -5.16 -0.29
N ARG A 37 1.70 -4.74 -0.39
CA ARG A 37 2.10 -3.57 -1.18
C ARG A 37 1.77 -3.74 -2.66
N ASP A 38 1.97 -4.94 -3.20
CA ASP A 38 1.64 -5.23 -4.60
C ASP A 38 0.13 -5.18 -4.86
N ALA A 39 -0.68 -5.69 -3.92
CA ALA A 39 -2.13 -5.63 -3.99
C ALA A 39 -2.63 -4.17 -4.00
N VAL A 40 -2.07 -3.32 -3.13
CA VAL A 40 -2.40 -1.88 -3.11
C VAL A 40 -2.06 -1.23 -4.44
N ARG A 41 -0.86 -1.47 -4.99
CA ARG A 41 -0.46 -0.90 -6.29
C ARG A 41 -1.40 -1.35 -7.42
N LYS A 42 -1.78 -2.63 -7.45
CA LYS A 42 -2.75 -3.14 -8.42
C LYS A 42 -4.12 -2.48 -8.29
N SER A 43 -4.59 -2.26 -7.06
CA SER A 43 -5.85 -1.53 -6.81
C SER A 43 -5.79 -0.11 -7.34
N GLN A 44 -4.71 0.62 -7.02
CA GLN A 44 -4.52 1.99 -7.45
C GLN A 44 -4.49 2.13 -8.98
N VAL A 45 -3.81 1.23 -9.68
CA VAL A 45 -3.80 1.23 -11.15
C VAL A 45 -5.21 1.00 -11.72
N GLY A 46 -5.96 0.05 -11.17
CA GLY A 46 -7.36 -0.18 -11.59
C GLY A 46 -8.30 0.99 -11.26
N GLU A 47 -8.04 1.73 -10.19
CA GLU A 47 -8.76 2.96 -9.87
C GLU A 47 -8.46 4.07 -10.89
N PHE A 48 -7.20 4.22 -11.30
CA PHE A 48 -6.82 5.15 -12.36
C PHE A 48 -7.43 4.79 -13.71
N GLU A 49 -7.40 3.51 -14.10
CA GLU A 49 -8.03 3.02 -15.33
C GLU A 49 -9.51 3.42 -15.39
N LYS A 50 -10.26 3.14 -14.32
CA LYS A 50 -11.67 3.56 -14.22
C LYS A 50 -11.85 5.07 -14.31
N ALA A 51 -11.00 5.84 -13.63
CA ALA A 51 -11.07 7.31 -13.70
C ALA A 51 -10.82 7.84 -15.12
N LEU A 52 -9.87 7.23 -15.84
CA LEU A 52 -9.56 7.59 -17.23
C LEU A 52 -10.70 7.22 -18.18
N GLU A 53 -11.30 6.04 -18.01
CA GLU A 53 -12.48 5.64 -18.78
C GLU A 53 -13.66 6.61 -18.56
N LEU A 54 -13.94 6.96 -17.30
CA LEU A 54 -14.97 7.95 -16.98
C LEU A 54 -14.69 9.30 -17.64
N TYR A 55 -13.44 9.75 -17.68
CA TYR A 55 -13.06 10.97 -18.37
C TYR A 55 -13.30 10.87 -19.88
N PHE A 56 -12.92 9.75 -20.51
CA PHE A 56 -13.10 9.51 -21.93
C PHE A 56 -14.59 9.51 -22.33
N LEU A 57 -15.46 8.90 -21.50
CA LEU A 57 -16.90 8.89 -21.74
C LEU A 57 -17.50 10.30 -21.79
N VAL A 58 -16.95 11.24 -21.05
CA VAL A 58 -17.43 12.63 -21.01
C VAL A 58 -16.81 13.49 -22.11
N ASN A 59 -15.51 13.33 -22.39
CA ASN A 59 -14.75 14.26 -23.24
C ASN A 59 -14.41 13.71 -24.63
N GLY A 60 -14.61 12.40 -24.87
CA GLY A 60 -14.28 11.74 -26.14
C GLY A 60 -12.78 11.56 -26.40
N HIS A 61 -11.92 11.89 -25.44
CA HIS A 61 -10.47 11.69 -25.51
C HIS A 61 -9.90 11.45 -24.10
N TYR A 62 -8.72 10.83 -24.00
CA TYR A 62 -8.01 10.68 -22.72
C TYR A 62 -7.34 11.99 -22.30
N PRO A 63 -7.12 12.23 -20.99
CA PRO A 63 -6.37 13.37 -20.52
C PRO A 63 -4.91 13.25 -20.97
N CYS A 64 -4.36 14.35 -21.44
CA CYS A 64 -3.03 14.43 -22.00
C CYS A 64 -2.09 15.09 -20.98
N GLY A 65 -0.95 14.45 -20.71
CA GLY A 65 -0.06 14.80 -19.59
C GLY A 65 0.95 15.91 -19.87
N SER A 66 0.89 16.56 -21.04
CA SER A 66 1.90 17.54 -21.47
C SER A 66 1.25 18.83 -22.00
N MET A 67 1.90 19.96 -21.74
CA MET A 67 1.56 21.30 -22.25
C MET A 67 1.27 21.35 -23.77
N SER A 68 1.73 20.34 -24.52
CA SER A 68 1.55 20.23 -25.97
C SER A 68 0.14 19.84 -26.43
N CYS A 69 -0.76 19.48 -25.52
CA CYS A 69 -2.14 19.14 -25.85
C CYS A 69 -3.16 20.22 -25.46
N LEU A 70 -2.69 21.37 -24.99
CA LEU A 70 -3.56 22.52 -24.83
C LEU A 70 -4.11 22.94 -26.20
N PRO A 71 -5.42 23.24 -26.34
CA PRO A 71 -5.87 23.98 -27.49
C PRO A 71 -5.05 25.28 -27.59
N PRO A 72 -4.87 25.88 -28.79
CA PRO A 72 -4.03 27.08 -28.99
C PRO A 72 -4.49 28.34 -28.23
N ARG A 73 -5.47 28.21 -27.33
CA ARG A 73 -5.89 29.24 -26.37
C ARG A 73 -5.37 28.82 -25.00
N GLY A 74 -4.17 29.29 -24.69
CA GLY A 74 -3.55 29.09 -23.39
C GLY A 74 -4.42 29.66 -22.28
N VAL A 75 -4.97 28.77 -21.46
CA VAL A 75 -5.29 29.02 -20.05
C VAL A 75 -5.19 27.67 -19.34
N SER A 76 -4.11 27.45 -18.59
CA SER A 76 -4.10 26.48 -17.51
C SER A 76 -4.43 27.28 -16.24
N PRO A 77 -5.58 27.10 -15.56
CA PRO A 77 -5.76 27.66 -14.24
C PRO A 77 -5.15 26.69 -13.22
N LEU A 78 -3.82 26.70 -13.15
CA LEU A 78 -3.11 26.58 -11.88
C LEU A 78 -2.12 27.75 -11.88
N THR A 79 -2.71 28.95 -11.78
CA THR A 79 -1.98 30.19 -11.61
C THR A 79 -1.01 30.02 -10.45
N SER A 80 0.27 30.26 -10.75
CA SER A 80 1.38 30.47 -9.83
C SER A 80 1.16 31.59 -8.78
N ASP A 81 -0.05 32.15 -8.68
CA ASP A 81 -0.43 33.26 -7.81
C ASP A 81 -0.85 32.81 -6.39
N GLN A 82 -0.74 31.53 -6.04
CA GLN A 82 -0.96 31.04 -4.66
C GLN A 82 0.33 30.67 -3.91
N MET A 83 1.51 31.05 -4.43
CA MET A 83 2.80 30.85 -3.74
C MET A 83 3.67 32.12 -3.70
N SER A 84 3.06 33.30 -3.60
CA SER A 84 3.78 34.54 -3.26
C SER A 84 2.85 35.56 -2.59
N ASN A 85 2.44 35.26 -1.34
CA ASN A 85 2.48 36.16 -0.19
C ASN A 85 2.28 35.36 1.09
#